data_AF-A0A661IVJ0-F1
#
_entry.id   AF-A0A661IVJ0-F1
#
_cell.length_a   1.000
_cell.length_b   1.000
_cell.length_c   1.000
_cell.angle_alpha   90.00
_cell.angle_beta   90.00
_cell.angle_gamma   90.00
#
_symmetry.space_group_name_H-M   'P 1'
#
loop_
_entity.id
_entity.type
_entity.pdbx_description
1 polymer ?
#
loop_
_entity_poly.entity_id
_entity_poly.type
_entity_poly.pdbx_seq_one_letter_code
_entity_poly.pdbx_strand_id
1 'polypeptide(L)'
;MKNKGFSLIELLIVISLMGIVYGLYFFTVGESKKNIPFSIENMKQYLNNASKTYSDRLKLVYYFDKQIIYLVDDKNKLLETIEYKKQLTQYVLKQKELLEVKKYKSIEIDGDYFEPTFIYEKINKDIFANLILNNTKNEWLYFNTYFSDSYDKFKNESELINFIKKKNYLPMYAGKPE
;
A
#
# COMPACT_ATOMS: atom_id res chain seq x y z
N MET A 1 -65.10 -22.13 13.00
CA MET A 1 -63.77 -21.48 12.88
C MET A 1 -63.51 -21.21 11.40
N LYS A 2 -63.42 -19.94 10.98
CA LYS A 2 -63.09 -19.60 9.58
C LYS A 2 -61.58 -19.75 9.40
N ASN A 3 -61.15 -20.80 8.72
CA ASN A 3 -59.78 -20.91 8.22
C ASN A 3 -59.59 -19.80 7.17
N LYS A 4 -58.94 -18.70 7.57
CA LYS A 4 -58.48 -17.67 6.64
C LYS A 4 -57.33 -18.28 5.83
N GLY A 5 -57.67 -18.88 4.69
CA GLY A 5 -56.67 -19.35 3.73
C GLY A 5 -55.88 -18.14 3.23
N PHE A 6 -54.56 -18.21 3.34
CA PHE A 6 -53.65 -17.21 2.81
C PHE A 6 -53.83 -17.15 1.29
N SER A 7 -54.16 -15.98 0.75
CA SER A 7 -54.43 -15.88 -0.68
C SER A 7 -53.13 -15.89 -1.47
N LEU A 8 -53.20 -16.43 -2.69
CA LEU A 8 -52.04 -16.51 -3.58
C LEU A 8 -51.50 -15.10 -3.93
N ILE A 9 -52.39 -14.10 -3.92
CA ILE A 9 -52.03 -12.69 -4.13
C ILE A 9 -51.26 -12.11 -2.94
N GLU A 10 -51.64 -12.43 -1.70
CA GLU A 10 -50.89 -12.02 -0.51
C GLU A 10 -49.46 -12.60 -0.50
N LEU A 11 -49.30 -13.85 -0.96
CA LEU A 11 -47.98 -14.48 -1.09
C LEU A 11 -47.10 -13.77 -2.13
N LEU A 12 -47.66 -13.42 -3.29
CA LEU A 12 -46.94 -12.70 -4.34
C LEU A 12 -46.48 -11.30 -3.89
N ILE A 13 -47.31 -10.60 -3.11
CA ILE A 13 -46.98 -9.29 -2.54
C ILE A 13 -45.82 -9.42 -1.56
N VAL A 14 -45.85 -10.40 -0.66
CA VAL A 14 -44.77 -10.62 0.34
C VAL A 14 -43.44 -10.94 -0.35
N ILE A 15 -43.44 -11.82 -1.36
CA ILE A 15 -42.24 -12.16 -2.13
C ILE A 15 -41.67 -10.93 -2.85
N SER A 16 -42.54 -10.11 -3.44
CA SER A 16 -42.12 -8.89 -4.14
C SER A 16 -41.49 -7.87 -3.19
N LEU A 17 -42.09 -7.67 -2.01
CA LEU A 17 -41.53 -6.78 -0.98
C LEU A 17 -40.20 -7.29 -0.43
N MET A 18 -40.07 -8.60 -0.18
CA MET A 18 -38.78 -9.19 0.22
C MET A 18 -37.71 -8.98 -0.86
N GLY A 19 -38.04 -9.18 -2.14
CA GLY A 19 -37.11 -8.94 -3.25
C GLY A 19 -36.62 -7.50 -3.33
N ILE A 20 -37.50 -6.52 -3.14
CA ILE A 20 -37.13 -5.09 -3.13
C ILE A 20 -36.25 -4.77 -1.92
N VAL A 21 -36.60 -5.24 -0.73
CA VAL A 21 -35.82 -4.98 0.50
C VAL A 21 -34.43 -5.62 0.42
N TYR A 22 -34.33 -6.87 -0.03
CA TYR A 22 -33.04 -7.55 -0.22
C TYR A 22 -32.21 -6.92 -1.35
N GLY A 23 -32.85 -6.51 -2.44
CA GLY A 23 -32.20 -5.78 -3.52
C GLY A 23 -31.58 -4.47 -3.01
N LEU A 24 -32.35 -3.66 -2.29
CA LEU A 24 -31.88 -2.41 -1.71
C LEU A 24 -30.77 -2.62 -0.68
N TYR A 25 -30.89 -3.64 0.18
CA TYR A 25 -29.87 -3.99 1.16
C TYR A 25 -28.54 -4.35 0.49
N PHE A 26 -28.57 -5.13 -0.59
CA PHE A 26 -27.35 -5.54 -1.30
C PHE A 26 -26.65 -4.36 -2.01
N PHE A 27 -27.42 -3.39 -2.53
CA PHE A 27 -26.85 -2.19 -3.16
C PHE A 27 -26.40 -1.12 -2.15
N THR A 28 -26.97 -1.09 -0.94
CA THR A 28 -26.63 -0.08 0.08
C THR A 28 -25.54 -0.53 1.06
N VAL A 29 -25.37 -1.84 1.27
CA VAL A 29 -24.22 -2.42 2.00
C VAL A 29 -23.04 -2.63 1.03
N GLY A 30 -22.79 -1.66 0.16
CA GLY A 30 -21.45 -1.47 -0.37
C GLY A 30 -20.57 -1.05 0.79
N GLU A 31 -19.57 -1.83 1.14
CA GLU A 31 -18.57 -1.43 2.13
C GLU A 31 -18.14 0.00 1.80
N SER A 32 -18.50 0.94 2.67
CA SER A 32 -17.94 2.28 2.63
C SER A 32 -16.48 2.15 3.04
N LYS A 33 -15.66 1.68 2.10
CA LYS A 33 -14.21 1.84 2.15
C LYS A 33 -14.03 3.35 2.15
N LYS A 34 -13.85 3.93 3.34
CA LYS A 34 -13.43 5.32 3.51
C LYS A 34 -12.31 5.52 2.50
N ASN A 35 -12.60 6.31 1.47
CA ASN A 35 -11.71 6.54 0.35
C ASN A 35 -10.64 7.51 0.87
N ILE A 36 -9.76 7.01 1.73
CA ILE A 36 -8.63 7.76 2.25
C ILE A 36 -7.69 7.86 1.05
N PRO A 37 -7.49 9.06 0.47
CA PRO A 37 -6.60 9.21 -0.66
C PRO A 37 -5.21 8.73 -0.24
N PHE A 38 -4.64 7.88 -1.08
CA PHE A 38 -3.32 7.34 -0.83
C PHE A 38 -2.30 8.48 -0.72
N SER A 39 -1.50 8.44 0.33
CA SER A 39 -0.38 9.35 0.53
C SER A 39 0.87 8.53 0.83
N ILE A 40 2.04 9.07 0.44
CA ILE A 40 3.35 8.59 0.89
C ILE A 40 3.36 8.35 2.40
N GLU A 41 2.71 9.24 3.14
CA GLU A 41 2.73 9.25 4.60
C GLU A 41 2.10 8.00 5.22
N ASN A 42 1.18 7.40 4.48
CA ASN A 42 0.39 6.26 4.93
C ASN A 42 0.71 4.97 4.17
N MET A 43 1.81 4.91 3.41
CA MET A 43 2.16 3.72 2.60
C MET A 43 2.22 2.43 3.41
N LYS A 44 2.88 2.46 4.57
CA LYS A 44 2.97 1.30 5.47
C LYS A 44 1.62 0.90 6.04
N GLN A 45 0.82 1.89 6.47
CA GLN A 45 -0.54 1.67 6.95
C GLN A 45 -1.45 1.09 5.84
N TYR A 46 -1.32 1.59 4.62
CA TYR A 46 -2.07 1.11 3.46
C TYR A 46 -1.75 -0.38 3.20
N LEU A 47 -0.48 -0.75 3.14
CA LEU A 47 -0.06 -2.15 2.98
C LEU A 47 -0.53 -3.05 4.14
N ASN A 48 -0.49 -2.56 5.39
CA ASN A 48 -1.02 -3.27 6.56
C ASN A 48 -2.54 -3.49 6.51
N ASN A 49 -3.28 -2.56 5.92
CA ASN A 49 -4.72 -2.71 5.76
C ASN A 49 -5.04 -3.66 4.59
N ALA A 50 -4.36 -3.49 3.45
CA ALA A 50 -4.50 -4.37 2.30
C ALA A 50 -4.16 -5.84 2.63
N SER A 51 -3.17 -6.08 3.50
CA SER A 51 -2.78 -7.44 3.88
C SER A 51 -3.84 -8.21 4.66
N LYS A 52 -4.81 -7.51 5.28
CA LYS A 52 -5.95 -8.14 5.95
C LYS A 52 -6.92 -8.80 4.95
N THR A 53 -6.93 -8.33 3.71
CA THR A 53 -7.82 -8.80 2.65
C THR A 53 -7.12 -9.77 1.70
N TYR A 54 -5.86 -9.49 1.33
CA TYR A 54 -5.16 -10.23 0.28
C TYR A 54 -4.15 -11.23 0.86
N SER A 55 -2.96 -10.77 1.23
CA SER A 55 -1.91 -11.61 1.83
C SER A 55 -0.90 -10.76 2.62
N ASP A 56 -0.08 -11.40 3.43
CA ASP A 56 1.02 -10.74 4.16
C ASP A 56 2.20 -10.33 3.28
N ARG A 57 2.17 -10.62 1.97
CA ARG A 57 3.21 -10.26 1.00
C ARG A 57 2.62 -9.41 -0.12
N LEU A 58 2.89 -8.12 -0.05
CA LEU A 58 2.33 -7.12 -0.96
C LEU A 58 3.39 -6.10 -1.35
N LYS A 59 3.27 -5.54 -2.55
CA LYS A 59 4.18 -4.50 -3.05
C LYS A 59 3.40 -3.33 -3.61
N LEU A 60 3.88 -2.12 -3.31
CA LEU A 60 3.49 -0.90 -4.00
C LEU A 60 4.56 -0.60 -5.04
N VAL A 61 4.18 -0.60 -6.31
CA VAL A 61 5.08 -0.33 -7.44
C VAL A 61 4.66 0.98 -8.08
N TYR A 62 5.54 1.99 -8.07
CA TYR A 62 5.25 3.29 -8.67
C TYR A 62 5.72 3.38 -10.11
N TYR A 63 4.80 3.72 -11.01
CA TYR A 63 5.06 4.06 -12.40
C TYR A 63 4.90 5.57 -12.61
N PHE A 64 6.03 6.27 -12.74
CA PHE A 64 6.06 7.73 -12.84
C PHE A 64 5.39 8.27 -14.11
N ASP A 65 5.63 7.68 -15.28
CA ASP A 65 5.13 8.21 -16.55
C ASP A 65 3.59 8.25 -16.60
N LYS A 66 2.95 7.24 -16.01
CA LYS A 66 1.49 7.18 -15.86
C LYS A 66 0.97 7.80 -14.55
N GLN A 67 1.85 8.20 -13.64
CA GLN A 67 1.52 8.75 -12.32
C GLN A 67 0.58 7.83 -11.51
N ILE A 68 0.89 6.54 -11.47
CA ILE A 68 0.09 5.51 -10.79
C ILE A 68 0.95 4.59 -9.94
N ILE A 69 0.38 4.12 -8.83
CA ILE A 69 0.93 3.05 -8.00
C ILE A 69 0.07 1.82 -8.20
N TYR A 70 0.72 0.71 -8.55
CA TYR A 70 0.10 -0.60 -8.55
C TYR A 70 0.30 -1.27 -7.19
N LEU A 71 -0.78 -1.71 -6.57
CA LEU A 71 -0.74 -2.71 -5.50
C LEU A 71 -0.71 -4.08 -6.16
N VAL A 72 0.34 -4.85 -5.88
CA VAL A 72 0.51 -6.20 -6.42
C VAL A 72 0.84 -7.20 -5.33
N ASP A 73 0.55 -8.47 -5.61
CA ASP A 73 1.00 -9.60 -4.77
C ASP A 73 2.47 -9.97 -5.02
N ASP A 74 2.95 -11.04 -4.37
CA ASP A 74 4.31 -11.53 -4.51
C ASP A 74 4.66 -12.00 -5.93
N LYS A 75 3.66 -12.41 -6.71
CA LYS A 75 3.73 -12.84 -8.11
C LYS A 75 3.54 -11.68 -9.10
N ASN A 76 3.53 -10.44 -8.62
CA ASN A 76 3.25 -9.22 -9.41
C ASN A 76 1.85 -9.21 -10.06
N LYS A 77 0.90 -9.98 -9.54
CA LYS A 77 -0.50 -9.90 -9.98
C LYS A 77 -1.09 -8.58 -9.51
N LEU A 78 -1.71 -7.84 -10.42
CA LEU A 78 -2.41 -6.60 -10.09
C LEU A 78 -3.60 -6.87 -9.17
N LEU A 79 -3.67 -6.11 -8.07
CA LEU A 79 -4.76 -6.13 -7.11
C LEU A 79 -5.55 -4.81 -7.14
N GLU A 80 -4.85 -3.68 -7.10
CA GLU A 80 -5.46 -2.33 -7.13
C GLU A 80 -4.55 -1.34 -7.87
N THR A 81 -5.16 -0.34 -8.50
CA THR A 81 -4.47 0.78 -9.15
C THR A 81 -4.81 2.07 -8.42
N ILE A 82 -3.80 2.85 -8.07
CA ILE A 82 -3.91 4.03 -7.23
C ILE A 82 -3.32 5.23 -7.99
N GLU A 83 -4.11 6.28 -8.22
CA GLU A 83 -3.56 7.51 -8.79
C GLU A 83 -2.56 8.18 -7.82
N TYR A 84 -1.40 8.54 -8.34
CA TYR A 84 -0.34 9.14 -7.55
C TYR A 84 0.53 10.13 -8.35
N LYS A 85 0.28 11.42 -8.10
CA LYS A 85 0.85 12.54 -8.86
C LYS A 85 1.99 13.24 -8.11
N LYS A 86 3.01 12.50 -7.67
CA LYS A 86 4.24 13.12 -7.13
C LYS A 86 5.50 12.56 -7.76
N GLN A 87 6.36 13.47 -8.16
CA GLN A 87 7.70 13.13 -8.61
C GLN A 87 8.58 12.81 -7.40
N LEU A 88 9.10 11.59 -7.39
CA LEU A 88 9.99 11.06 -6.37
C LEU A 88 11.18 10.39 -7.04
N THR A 89 12.31 10.38 -6.33
CA THR A 89 13.47 9.59 -6.72
C THR A 89 13.83 8.65 -5.57
N GLN A 90 13.97 7.36 -5.86
CA GLN A 90 14.44 6.40 -4.86
C GLN A 90 15.95 6.36 -4.80
N TYR A 91 16.48 6.22 -3.59
CA TYR A 91 17.89 6.03 -3.31
C TYR A 91 18.17 4.73 -2.57
N VAL A 92 19.40 4.26 -2.70
CA VAL A 92 19.99 3.19 -1.87
C VAL A 92 21.23 3.76 -1.20
N LEU A 93 21.39 3.49 0.09
CA LEU A 93 22.64 3.75 0.79
C LEU A 93 23.67 2.68 0.40
N LYS A 94 24.62 3.06 -0.45
CA LYS A 94 25.86 2.33 -0.73
C LYS A 94 26.92 2.70 0.31
N GLN A 95 27.99 1.89 0.36
CA GLN A 95 29.22 2.09 1.15
C GLN A 95 29.06 3.05 2.35
N LYS A 96 28.23 2.70 3.35
CA LYS A 96 27.93 3.44 4.60
C LYS A 96 27.70 4.98 4.56
N GLU A 97 27.85 5.67 3.44
CA GLU A 97 27.92 7.13 3.33
C GLU A 97 27.49 7.70 1.97
N LEU A 98 27.22 6.86 0.98
CA LEU A 98 26.89 7.33 -0.37
C LEU A 98 25.47 6.93 -0.75
N LEU A 99 24.57 7.90 -0.93
CA LEU A 99 23.26 7.64 -1.52
C LEU A 99 23.38 7.64 -3.04
N GLU A 100 22.97 6.53 -3.66
CA GLU A 100 22.88 6.42 -5.12
C GLU A 100 21.44 6.21 -5.55
N VAL A 101 21.08 6.78 -6.70
CA VAL A 101 19.76 6.57 -7.30
C VAL A 101 19.57 5.08 -7.57
N LYS A 102 18.46 4.52 -7.06
CA LYS A 102 18.12 3.13 -7.33
C LYS A 102 17.59 3.00 -8.75
N LYS A 103 18.19 2.10 -9.53
CA LYS A 103 17.65 1.68 -10.82
C LYS A 103 17.01 0.30 -10.68
N TYR A 104 15.76 0.20 -11.12
CA TYR A 104 15.04 -1.06 -11.17
C TYR A 104 15.14 -1.69 -12.56
N LYS A 105 15.09 -3.01 -12.62
CA LYS A 105 14.81 -3.69 -13.90
C LYS A 105 13.38 -3.40 -14.29
N SER A 106 13.12 -3.37 -15.60
CA SER A 106 11.76 -3.29 -16.10
C SER A 106 10.93 -4.49 -15.62
N ILE A 107 9.65 -4.26 -15.38
CA ILE A 107 8.68 -5.26 -14.96
C ILE A 107 7.43 -5.15 -15.81
N GLU A 108 6.67 -6.23 -15.87
CA GLU A 108 5.35 -6.27 -16.49
C GLU A 108 4.27 -6.35 -15.40
N ILE A 109 3.31 -5.43 -15.43
CA ILE A 109 2.10 -5.46 -14.60
C ILE A 109 0.91 -5.15 -15.50
N ASP A 110 -0.05 -6.07 -15.56
CA ASP A 110 -1.30 -5.89 -16.34
C ASP A 110 -1.06 -5.51 -17.82
N GLY A 111 -0.02 -6.11 -18.44
CA GLY A 111 0.38 -5.85 -19.81
C GLY A 111 1.20 -4.57 -20.04
N ASP A 112 1.41 -3.74 -19.01
CA ASP A 112 2.31 -2.60 -19.06
C ASP A 112 3.74 -3.02 -18.69
N TYR A 113 4.70 -2.74 -19.57
CA TYR A 113 6.13 -2.97 -19.35
C TYR A 113 6.87 -1.66 -19.07
N PHE A 114 7.46 -1.51 -17.88
CA PHE A 114 8.09 -0.24 -17.45
C PHE A 114 9.14 -0.43 -16.37
N GLU A 115 10.01 0.56 -16.17
CA GLU A 115 10.96 0.63 -15.05
C GLU A 115 10.31 1.34 -13.84
N PRO A 116 10.14 0.65 -12.70
CA PRO A 116 9.59 1.27 -11.51
C PRO A 116 10.46 2.40 -10.98
N THR A 117 9.82 3.49 -10.56
CA THR A 117 10.51 4.58 -9.86
C THR A 117 10.85 4.19 -8.44
N PHE A 118 9.92 3.50 -7.77
CA PHE A 118 10.19 2.85 -6.50
C PHE A 118 9.33 1.61 -6.32
N ILE A 119 9.82 0.71 -5.46
CA ILE A 119 9.03 -0.43 -4.96
C ILE A 119 9.11 -0.43 -3.43
N TYR A 120 7.94 -0.42 -2.79
CA TYR A 120 7.81 -0.57 -1.34
C TYR A 120 7.11 -1.89 -1.01
N GLU A 121 7.81 -2.76 -0.29
CA GLU A 121 7.37 -4.14 -0.09
C GLU A 121 7.04 -4.40 1.37
N LYS A 122 5.92 -5.08 1.60
CA LYS A 122 5.63 -5.81 2.83
C LYS A 122 6.16 -7.23 2.64
N ILE A 123 7.21 -7.59 3.39
CA ILE A 123 7.91 -8.87 3.27
C ILE A 123 7.16 -9.97 4.05
N ASN A 124 6.56 -9.60 5.18
CA ASN A 124 5.64 -10.43 5.95
C ASN A 124 4.77 -9.54 6.87
N LYS A 125 4.06 -10.18 7.81
CA LYS A 125 3.15 -9.53 8.76
C LYS A 125 3.75 -8.32 9.47
N ASP A 126 5.04 -8.35 9.83
CA ASP A 126 5.67 -7.32 10.66
C ASP A 126 6.87 -6.62 9.98
N ILE A 127 7.36 -7.17 8.87
CA ILE A 127 8.58 -6.71 8.19
C ILE A 127 8.23 -6.03 6.87
N PHE A 128 8.85 -4.87 6.67
CA PHE A 128 8.78 -4.06 5.46
C PHE A 128 10.18 -3.86 4.88
N ALA A 129 10.28 -3.62 3.58
CA ALA A 129 11.52 -3.16 2.98
C ALA A 129 11.81 -1.72 3.44
N ASN A 130 13.08 -1.38 3.63
CA ASN A 130 13.46 0.02 3.82
C ASN A 130 13.32 0.78 2.51
N LEU A 131 12.88 2.04 2.58
CA LEU A 131 12.73 2.91 1.42
C LEU A 131 13.27 4.30 1.72
N ILE A 132 14.14 4.80 0.84
CA ILE A 132 14.65 6.17 0.89
C ILE A 132 14.15 6.88 -0.36
N LEU A 133 13.40 7.96 -0.17
CA LEU A 133 12.87 8.79 -1.25
C LEU A 133 13.34 10.24 -1.06
N ASN A 134 13.54 10.93 -2.18
CA ASN A 134 13.67 12.37 -2.22
C ASN A 134 12.59 12.93 -3.15
N ASN A 135 11.98 14.05 -2.76
CA ASN A 135 11.01 14.74 -3.61
C ASN A 135 11.63 15.99 -4.26
N THR A 136 10.90 16.62 -5.18
CA THR A 136 11.37 17.82 -5.90
C THR A 136 11.64 19.03 -5.03
N LYS A 137 11.18 19.04 -3.76
CA LYS A 137 11.46 20.08 -2.76
C LYS A 137 12.72 19.78 -1.94
N ASN A 138 13.48 18.74 -2.32
CA ASN A 138 14.63 18.23 -1.60
C ASN A 138 14.31 17.76 -0.17
N GLU A 139 13.08 17.34 0.07
CA GLU A 139 12.69 16.70 1.34
C GLU A 139 13.00 15.21 1.24
N TRP A 140 13.79 14.72 2.21
CA TRP A 140 14.21 13.33 2.29
C TRP A 140 13.27 12.54 3.20
N LEU A 141 12.81 11.39 2.71
CA LEU A 141 11.82 10.54 3.37
C LEU A 141 12.45 9.17 3.59
N TYR A 142 12.46 8.70 4.83
CA TYR A 142 12.98 7.38 5.17
C TYR A 142 11.90 6.53 5.82
N PHE A 143 11.51 5.46 5.12
CA PHE A 143 10.64 4.43 5.65
C PHE A 143 11.53 3.34 6.25
N ASN A 144 11.54 3.29 7.57
CA ASN A 144 12.27 2.29 8.34
C ASN A 144 11.34 1.14 8.73
N THR A 145 11.81 -0.10 8.59
CA THR A 145 11.00 -1.28 8.93
C THR A 145 10.70 -1.47 10.42
N TYR A 146 11.45 -0.88 11.34
CA TYR A 146 11.42 -1.25 12.77
C TYR A 146 10.79 -0.20 13.71
N PHE A 147 10.77 1.08 13.34
CA PHE A 147 10.59 2.14 14.35
C PHE A 147 9.38 3.05 14.16
N SER A 148 8.73 3.05 12.99
CA SER A 148 7.61 3.95 12.71
C SER A 148 6.54 3.25 11.88
N ASP A 149 5.27 3.57 12.17
CA ASP A 149 4.12 3.21 11.32
C ASP A 149 4.01 4.09 10.07
N SER A 150 4.87 5.11 9.97
CA SER A 150 4.98 6.02 8.84
C SER A 150 6.44 6.12 8.37
N TYR A 151 7.03 7.32 8.37
CA TYR A 151 8.36 7.63 7.86
C TYR A 151 8.98 8.82 8.61
N ASP A 152 10.30 8.90 8.56
CA ASP A 152 11.07 10.03 9.08
C ASP A 152 11.36 11.04 7.96
N LYS A 153 11.22 12.34 8.25
CA LYS A 153 11.54 13.47 7.34
C LYS A 153 12.88 14.09 7.68
N PHE A 154 13.70 14.39 6.67
CA PHE A 154 14.98 15.09 6.83
C PHE A 154 15.11 16.24 5.84
N LYS A 155 15.77 17.32 6.28
CA LYS A 155 15.94 18.53 5.46
C LYS A 155 17.08 18.42 4.45
N ASN A 156 18.03 17.52 4.70
CA ASN A 156 19.18 17.30 3.84
C ASN A 156 19.69 15.86 3.95
N GLU A 157 20.50 15.47 2.98
CA GLU A 157 21.12 14.16 2.88
C GLU A 157 22.00 13.83 4.10
N SER A 158 22.76 14.80 4.61
CA SER A 158 23.66 14.57 5.75
C SER A 158 22.92 14.21 7.03
N GLU A 159 21.79 14.86 7.31
CA GLU A 159 20.90 14.52 8.44
C GLU A 159 20.36 13.10 8.33
N LEU A 160 19.87 12.72 7.14
CA LEU A 160 19.38 11.37 6.85
C LEU A 160 20.47 10.32 7.08
N ILE A 161 21.66 10.51 6.49
CA ILE A 161 22.78 9.58 6.62
C ILE A 161 23.20 9.46 8.09
N ASN A 162 23.33 10.57 8.81
CA ASN A 162 23.67 10.56 10.23
C ASN A 162 22.63 9.82 11.07
N PHE A 163 21.34 9.96 10.75
CA PHE A 163 20.27 9.21 11.40
C PHE A 163 20.36 7.70 11.14
N ILE A 164 20.53 7.29 9.88
CA ILE A 164 20.67 5.87 9.50
C ILE A 164 21.90 5.26 10.19
N LYS A 165 23.03 5.98 10.21
CA LYS A 165 24.25 5.55 10.90
C LYS A 165 23.99 5.30 12.38
N LYS A 166 23.45 6.29 13.10
CA LYS A 166 23.17 6.16 14.55
C LYS A 166 22.30 4.93 14.85
N LYS A 167 21.37 4.56 13.96
CA LYS A 167 20.53 3.36 14.12
C LYS A 167 21.26 2.05 13.85
N ASN A 168 22.13 1.98 12.85
CA ASN A 168 22.96 0.78 12.58
C ASN A 168 23.96 0.48 13.71
N TYR A 169 24.33 1.48 14.52
CA TYR A 169 25.16 1.29 15.72
C TYR A 169 24.36 0.96 16.99
N LEU A 170 23.03 0.86 16.95
CA LEU A 170 22.25 0.53 18.14
C LEU A 170 22.52 -0.93 18.58
N PRO A 171 22.74 -1.20 19.88
CA PRO A 171 23.15 -2.52 20.39
C PRO A 171 22.25 -3.69 19.98
N MET A 172 20.99 -3.42 19.67
CA MET A 172 20.00 -4.40 19.18
C MET A 172 20.30 -4.96 17.77
N TYR A 173 21.21 -4.35 17.01
CA TYR A 173 21.65 -4.80 15.68
C TYR A 173 23.12 -5.28 15.64
N ALA A 174 23.87 -5.07 16.72
CA ALA A 174 25.22 -5.61 16.88
C ALA A 174 25.12 -7.09 17.29
N GLY A 175 24.90 -7.98 16.32
CA GLY A 175 24.84 -9.42 16.59
C GLY A 175 24.08 -10.30 15.62
N LYS A 176 23.55 -9.79 14.50
CA LYS A 176 23.04 -10.68 13.42
C LYS A 176 24.16 -10.90 12.41
N PRO A 177 24.73 -12.12 12.31
CA PRO A 177 25.75 -12.43 11.33
C PRO A 177 25.16 -12.36 9.91
N GLU A 178 26.00 -11.92 8.97
CA GLU A 178 25.75 -11.85 7.52
C GLU A 178 25.40 -13.22 6.91
#